data_AF-A0A7C3AEZ5-F1
#
_entry.id   AF-A0A7C3AEZ5-F1
#
_cell.length_a   1.000
_cell.length_b   1.000
_cell.length_c   1.000
_cell.angle_alpha   90.00
_cell.angle_beta   90.00
_cell.angle_gamma   90.00
#
_symmetry.space_group_name_H-M   'P 1'
#
loop_
_entity.id
_entity.type
_entity.pdbx_description
1 polymer ?
#
loop_
_entity_poly.entity_id
_entity_poly.type
_entity_poly.pdbx_seq_one_letter_code
_entity_poly.pdbx_strand_id
1 'polypeptide(L)'
;MRRSVLSAVVAVLVMAAIGSGAMVPQKLWCEYLEDPAAIDVAQPRLSWVLASEQRGQRQTAYQVLVADSPDLLTADKANLWDSGKVLSDQTTHIVYGGKALPSR
;
A
#
# COMPACT_ATOMS: atom_id res chain seq x y z
N MET A 1 -18.85 -7.43 30.10
CA MET A 1 -17.60 -6.62 30.05
C MET A 1 -16.48 -7.46 29.46
N ARG A 2 -16.07 -7.18 28.23
CA ARG A 2 -14.80 -7.58 27.61
C ARG A 2 -14.65 -6.67 26.39
N ARG A 3 -13.94 -5.56 26.57
CA ARG A 3 -13.66 -4.58 25.50
C ARG A 3 -12.48 -5.11 24.70
N SER A 4 -12.75 -5.71 23.53
CA SER A 4 -11.73 -6.12 22.58
C SER A 4 -11.36 -4.92 21.73
N VAL A 5 -10.24 -4.26 22.05
CA VAL A 5 -9.67 -3.18 21.25
C VAL A 5 -8.88 -3.84 20.12
N LEU A 6 -9.47 -4.02 18.92
CA LEU A 6 -8.62 -4.31 17.76
C LEU A 6 -7.92 -3.02 17.35
N SER A 7 -6.60 -2.97 17.52
CA SER A 7 -5.74 -1.99 16.84
C SER A 7 -5.60 -2.43 15.39
N ALA A 8 -5.92 -1.55 14.45
CA ALA A 8 -5.49 -1.73 13.06
C ALA A 8 -4.00 -1.44 13.02
N VAL A 9 -3.19 -2.49 12.86
CA VAL A 9 -1.76 -2.34 12.57
C VAL A 9 -1.63 -2.39 11.06
N VAL A 10 -1.33 -1.24 10.45
CA VAL A 10 -0.90 -1.17 9.05
C VAL A 10 0.53 -1.69 9.04
N ALA A 11 0.74 -2.90 8.52
CA ALA A 11 2.06 -3.46 8.32
C ALA A 11 2.28 -3.66 6.83
N VAL A 12 3.22 -2.90 6.28
CA VAL A 12 3.64 -2.99 4.88
C VAL A 12 4.87 -3.89 4.87
N LEU A 13 4.73 -5.08 4.27
CA LEU A 13 5.85 -5.98 4.05
C LEU A 13 6.44 -5.70 2.65
N VAL A 14 7.73 -5.35 2.60
CA VAL A 14 8.48 -5.19 1.35
C VAL A 14 9.16 -6.52 1.03
N MET A 15 8.72 -7.20 -0.03
CA MET A 15 9.44 -8.34 -0.62
C MET A 15 10.61 -7.83 -1.47
N ALA A 16 11.84 -8.04 -1.00
CA ALA A 16 13.06 -7.66 -1.71
C ALA A 16 13.39 -8.68 -2.81
N ALA A 17 13.22 -8.28 -4.07
CA ALA A 17 13.86 -8.95 -5.19
C ALA A 17 15.35 -8.60 -5.20
N ILE A 18 16.22 -9.62 -5.15
CA ILE A 18 17.68 -9.45 -5.20
C ILE A 18 18.08 -9.13 -6.63
N GLY A 19 18.07 -7.84 -6.96
CA GLY A 19 18.73 -7.26 -8.12
C GLY A 19 19.55 -6.06 -7.65
N SER A 20 20.82 -6.01 -8.00
CA SER A 20 21.71 -4.88 -7.68
C SER A 20 21.17 -3.63 -8.38
N GLY A 21 20.42 -2.80 -7.65
CA GLY A 21 19.63 -1.69 -8.19
C GLY A 21 18.15 -1.66 -7.79
N ALA A 22 17.71 -2.53 -6.87
CA ALA A 22 16.32 -2.62 -6.44
C ALA A 22 15.75 -1.24 -6.05
N MET A 23 14.72 -0.84 -6.79
CA MET A 23 13.90 0.32 -6.45
C MET A 23 12.84 -0.13 -5.46
N VAL A 24 12.80 0.50 -4.29
CA VAL A 24 11.93 0.09 -3.18
C VAL A 24 10.96 1.22 -2.83
N PRO A 25 9.64 0.94 -2.75
CA PRO A 25 8.68 1.88 -2.19
C PRO A 25 8.99 2.19 -0.72
N GLN A 26 9.00 3.47 -0.38
CA GLN A 26 9.21 4.01 0.96
C GLN A 26 8.20 5.14 1.21
N LYS A 27 8.06 5.56 2.47
CA LYS A 27 7.18 6.67 2.88
C LYS A 27 5.79 6.53 2.25
N LEU A 28 5.08 5.49 2.65
CA LEU A 28 3.76 5.21 2.15
C LEU A 28 2.76 6.13 2.82
N TRP A 29 1.91 6.75 2.01
CA TRP A 29 0.89 7.67 2.48
C TRP A 29 -0.48 7.27 1.98
N CYS A 30 -1.47 7.52 2.83
CA CYS A 30 -2.88 7.48 2.51
C CYS A 30 -3.45 8.86 2.84
N GLU A 31 -4.02 9.56 1.86
CA GLU A 31 -4.54 10.93 2.04
C GLU A 31 -3.50 11.88 2.67
N TYR A 32 -2.26 11.79 2.22
CA TYR A 32 -1.10 12.57 2.71
C TYR A 32 -0.72 12.32 4.17
N LEU A 33 -1.26 11.27 4.79
CA LEU A 33 -0.96 10.86 6.16
C LEU A 33 -0.16 9.56 6.18
N GLU A 34 0.78 9.45 7.11
CA GLU A 34 1.52 8.23 7.43
C GLU A 34 0.72 7.44 8.47
N ASP A 35 0.42 6.17 8.17
CA ASP A 35 -0.35 5.24 9.01
C ASP A 35 -1.59 5.87 9.70
N PRO A 36 -2.54 6.45 8.93
CA PRO A 36 -3.70 7.11 9.52
C PRO A 36 -4.61 6.12 10.26
N ALA A 37 -5.02 6.48 11.48
CA ALA A 37 -5.93 5.66 12.29
C ALA A 37 -7.37 5.65 11.76
N ALA A 38 -7.78 6.69 11.02
CA ALA A 38 -9.10 6.82 10.42
C ALA A 38 -9.04 7.68 9.16
N ILE A 39 -9.82 7.29 8.15
CA ILE A 39 -10.04 8.02 6.89
C ILE A 39 -11.54 7.93 6.57
N ASP A 40 -12.17 9.06 6.28
CA ASP A 40 -13.59 9.17 5.92
C ASP A 40 -13.82 9.26 4.39
N VAL A 41 -12.73 9.34 3.62
CA VAL A 41 -12.74 9.31 2.16
C VAL A 41 -13.05 7.88 1.68
N ALA A 42 -14.14 7.72 0.92
CA ALA A 42 -14.59 6.41 0.44
C ALA A 42 -13.60 5.73 -0.53
N GLN A 43 -12.86 6.53 -1.31
CA GLN A 43 -11.82 6.09 -2.23
C GLN A 43 -10.53 6.85 -1.94
N PRO A 44 -9.80 6.46 -0.87
CA PRO A 44 -8.62 7.19 -0.47
C PRO A 44 -7.51 7.11 -1.52
N ARG A 45 -6.67 8.13 -1.52
CA ARG A 45 -5.52 8.31 -2.42
C ARG A 45 -4.26 7.80 -1.75
N LEU A 46 -3.62 6.86 -2.41
CA LEU A 46 -2.36 6.27 -2.00
C LEU A 46 -1.19 6.96 -2.70
N SER A 47 -0.09 7.12 -2.00
CA SER A 47 1.16 7.67 -2.55
C SER A 47 2.37 6.99 -1.92
N TRP A 48 3.48 6.98 -2.64
CA TRP A 48 4.76 6.46 -2.16
C TRP A 48 5.93 7.22 -2.77
N VAL A 49 7.07 7.13 -2.10
CA VAL A 49 8.38 7.55 -2.61
C VAL A 49 9.14 6.30 -3.04
N LEU A 50 9.98 6.42 -4.06
CA LEU A 50 10.84 5.32 -4.51
C LEU A 50 12.28 5.63 -4.15
N ALA A 51 12.93 4.70 -3.47
CA ALA A 51 14.35 4.77 -3.16
C ALA A 51 15.12 3.78 -4.03
N SER A 52 16.30 4.17 -4.49
CA SER A 52 17.24 3.30 -5.19
C SER A 52 18.66 3.77 -4.96
N GLU A 53 19.59 2.82 -4.87
CA GLU A 53 21.03 3.09 -4.82
C GLU A 53 21.61 3.54 -6.18
N GLN A 54 20.82 3.44 -7.26
CA GLN A 54 21.24 3.78 -8.62
C GLN A 54 20.56 5.05 -9.14
N ARG A 55 21.30 5.83 -9.92
CA ARG A 55 20.78 7.02 -10.61
C ARG A 55 19.99 6.64 -11.86
N GLY A 56 19.07 7.52 -12.26
CA GLY A 56 18.30 7.37 -13.51
C GLY A 56 17.22 6.29 -13.46
N GLN A 57 16.93 5.75 -12.28
CA GLN A 57 15.88 4.76 -12.09
C GLN A 57 14.49 5.41 -12.11
N ARG A 58 13.52 4.75 -12.74
CA ARG A 58 12.11 5.17 -12.78
C ARG A 58 11.19 3.95 -12.70
N GLN A 59 10.05 4.09 -12.03
CA GLN A 59 9.00 3.09 -12.02
C GLN A 59 8.41 2.91 -13.42
N THR A 60 8.19 1.66 -13.82
CA THR A 60 7.53 1.32 -15.08
C THR A 60 6.15 0.69 -14.87
N ALA A 61 5.91 0.15 -13.67
CA ALA A 61 4.64 -0.40 -13.26
C ALA A 61 4.52 -0.38 -11.73
N TYR A 62 3.30 -0.48 -11.23
CA TYR A 62 3.01 -0.72 -9.82
C TYR A 62 1.96 -1.82 -9.65
N GLN A 63 1.87 -2.36 -8.44
CA GLN A 63 0.75 -3.18 -7.97
C GLN A 63 0.46 -2.81 -6.52
N VAL A 64 -0.81 -2.61 -6.19
CA VAL A 64 -1.27 -2.30 -4.85
C VAL A 64 -2.10 -3.48 -4.33
N LEU A 65 -1.71 -3.97 -3.15
CA LEU A 65 -2.44 -4.98 -2.39
C LEU A 65 -3.02 -4.33 -1.14
N VAL A 66 -4.32 -4.48 -0.93
CA VAL A 66 -5.04 -4.00 0.27
C VAL A 66 -5.81 -5.16 0.89
N ALA A 67 -5.60 -5.36 2.18
CA ALA A 67 -6.28 -6.37 2.97
C ALA A 67 -6.73 -5.82 4.32
N ASP A 68 -7.70 -6.50 4.95
CA ASP A 68 -8.16 -6.21 6.31
C ASP A 68 -7.28 -6.86 7.40
N SER A 69 -6.29 -7.67 7.00
CA SER A 69 -5.32 -8.30 7.89
C SER A 69 -3.93 -8.35 7.26
N PRO A 70 -2.85 -8.02 8.01
CA PRO A 70 -1.46 -8.17 7.56
C PRO A 70 -1.08 -9.60 7.15
N ASP A 71 -1.69 -10.61 7.76
CA ASP A 71 -1.39 -12.02 7.48
C ASP A 71 -1.75 -12.39 6.03
N LEU A 72 -2.78 -11.76 5.46
CA LEU A 72 -3.16 -11.97 4.06
C LEU A 72 -2.09 -11.41 3.12
N LEU A 73 -1.56 -10.22 3.41
CA LEU A 73 -0.52 -9.60 2.59
C LEU A 73 0.80 -10.38 2.63
N THR A 74 1.13 -11.01 3.76
CA THR A 74 2.31 -11.89 3.88
C THR A 74 2.21 -13.12 2.97
N ALA A 75 0.99 -13.51 2.58
CA ALA A 75 0.70 -14.60 1.65
C ALA A 75 0.40 -14.11 0.22
N ASP A 76 0.74 -12.86 -0.11
CA ASP A 76 0.42 -12.18 -1.39
C ASP A 76 -1.08 -12.22 -1.74
N LYS A 77 -1.95 -12.12 -0.73
CA LYS A 77 -3.41 -12.09 -0.89
C LYS A 77 -3.97 -10.74 -0.47
N ALA A 78 -4.92 -10.24 -1.25
CA ALA A 78 -5.59 -8.98 -0.99
C ALA A 78 -7.10 -9.13 -1.14
N ASN A 79 -7.81 -9.26 -0.02
CA ASN A 79 -9.26 -9.48 -0.03
C ASN A 79 -10.07 -8.21 -0.28
N LEU A 80 -9.49 -7.02 -0.07
CA LEU A 80 -10.12 -5.72 -0.32
C LEU A 80 -9.79 -5.19 -1.71
N TRP A 81 -8.52 -5.24 -2.12
CA TRP A 81 -8.10 -4.77 -3.43
C TRP A 81 -6.77 -5.38 -3.89
N ASP A 82 -6.75 -5.93 -5.09
CA ASP A 82 -5.52 -6.14 -5.86
C ASP A 82 -5.67 -5.34 -7.16
N SER A 83 -4.79 -4.36 -7.39
CA SER A 83 -4.82 -3.60 -8.65
C SER A 83 -4.35 -4.41 -9.85
N GLY A 84 -3.71 -5.56 -9.61
CA GLY A 84 -2.83 -6.20 -10.58
C GLY A 84 -1.65 -5.31 -10.95
N LYS A 85 -0.87 -5.74 -11.93
CA LYS A 85 0.21 -4.93 -12.50
C LYS A 85 -0.36 -3.83 -13.38
N VAL A 86 -0.22 -2.59 -12.96
CA VAL A 86 -0.61 -1.39 -13.72
C VAL A 86 0.63 -0.79 -14.36
N LEU A 87 0.64 -0.66 -15.70
CA LEU A 87 1.72 -0.02 -16.45
C LEU A 87 1.63 1.50 -16.31
N SER A 88 2.34 2.04 -15.31
CA SER A 88 2.38 3.47 -15.03
C SER A 88 3.59 3.82 -14.15
N ASP A 89 4.14 5.01 -14.35
CA ASP A 89 5.17 5.60 -13.50
C ASP A 89 4.60 6.48 -12.38
N GLN A 90 3.28 6.61 -12.29
CA GLN A 90 2.62 7.38 -11.25
C GLN A 90 2.89 6.78 -9.87
N THR A 91 3.28 7.62 -8.91
CA THR A 91 3.55 7.23 -7.53
C THR A 91 2.73 8.03 -6.52
N THR A 92 1.90 8.96 -6.98
CA THR A 92 1.09 9.85 -6.14
C THR A 92 -0.35 9.83 -6.59
N HIS A 93 -1.28 10.04 -5.65
CA HIS A 93 -2.72 10.12 -5.91
C HIS A 93 -3.30 8.88 -6.62
N ILE A 94 -2.80 7.69 -6.29
CA ILE A 94 -3.37 6.44 -6.77
C ILE A 94 -4.67 6.20 -6.02
N VAL A 95 -5.79 6.36 -6.70
CA VAL A 95 -7.11 6.20 -6.10
C VAL A 95 -7.36 4.74 -5.80
N TYR A 96 -7.79 4.44 -4.58
CA TYR A 96 -8.21 3.12 -4.17
C TYR A 96 -9.34 2.61 -5.08
N GLY A 97 -9.07 1.49 -5.77
CA GLY A 97 -9.97 0.89 -6.76
C GLY A 97 -10.65 -0.41 -6.31
N GLY A 98 -10.64 -0.70 -5.02
CA GLY A 98 -11.15 -1.96 -4.48
C GLY A 98 -12.59 -1.93 -4.00
N LYS A 99 -12.92 -2.91 -3.17
CA LYS A 99 -14.24 -3.03 -2.51
C LYS A 99 -14.48 -1.86 -1.56
N ALA A 100 -15.75 -1.49 -1.35
CA ALA A 100 -16.10 -0.46 -0.37
C ALA A 100 -15.47 -0.75 1.00
N LEU A 101 -14.78 0.25 1.56
CA LEU A 101 -14.12 0.14 2.86
C LEU A 101 -15.18 0.12 3.97
N PRO A 102 -15.14 -0.84 4.90
CA PRO A 102 -16.11 -0.91 5.99
C PRO A 102 -15.82 0.18 7.04
N SER A 103 -16.87 0.83 7.54
CA SER A 103 -16.77 1.62 8.78
C SER A 103 -16.62 0.69 9.98
N ARG A 104 -15.97 1.20 11.03
CA ARG A 104 -15.69 0.46 12.26
C ARG A 104 -16.29 1.13 13.49
#